data_AF-A0A139ANS9-F1
#
_entry.id   AF-A0A139ANS9-F1
#
_cell.length_a   1.000
_cell.length_b   1.000
_cell.length_c   1.000
_cell.angle_alpha   90.00
_cell.angle_beta   90.00
_cell.angle_gamma   90.00
#
_symmetry.space_group_name_H-M   'P 1'
#
loop_
_entity.id
_entity.type
_entity.pdbx_description
1 polymer ?
#
loop_
_entity_poly.entity_id
_entity_poly.type
_entity_poly.pdbx_seq_one_letter_code
_entity_poly.pdbx_strand_id
1 'polypeptide(L)'
;MNRGSINVANLLLLEAAEIGDADGIAAALKAGAEPNSRKVVTLRCLVFDDVKRSKKLLSDEEVEKGVGRSENRYVTWSAESALALAIIHNHPQCVAALLEGRADPNLPVAWQVARGRPIWTQDVWNGMLEGKYDLNYRFESALAVALGWGEAFERDGTPVQIMRPNERRADMLINKGGAVVRLATPQSAQETIQVATVSPNPDIVGLLVQAGATVTDDLLDAARRLEDKTDKRLTGAMDANTLPRSPTSSSITLYSMHS
;
A
#
# COMPACT_ATOMS: atom_id res chain seq x y z
N MET A 1 -22.26 -14.67 8.73
CA MET A 1 -20.90 -14.15 8.52
C MET A 1 -20.13 -14.34 9.80
N ASN A 2 -19.14 -15.23 9.79
CA ASN A 2 -18.28 -15.47 10.94
C ASN A 2 -17.55 -14.15 11.23
N ARG A 3 -17.75 -13.54 12.40
CA ARG A 3 -16.90 -12.44 12.87
C ARG A 3 -15.55 -13.09 13.17
N GLY A 4 -14.74 -13.30 12.13
CA GLY A 4 -13.39 -13.84 12.25
C GLY A 4 -12.69 -13.02 13.33
N SER A 5 -12.20 -13.68 14.38
CA SER A 5 -11.49 -12.99 15.44
C SER A 5 -10.38 -12.18 14.81
N ILE A 6 -10.35 -10.88 15.09
CA ILE A 6 -9.26 -10.03 14.65
C ILE A 6 -7.97 -10.65 15.19
N ASN A 7 -7.07 -11.06 14.29
CA ASN A 7 -5.79 -11.59 14.69
C ASN A 7 -4.94 -10.42 15.21
N VAL A 8 -4.74 -10.37 16.52
CA VAL A 8 -3.95 -9.32 17.18
C VAL A 8 -2.53 -9.27 16.64
N ALA A 9 -1.94 -10.42 16.28
CA ALA A 9 -0.60 -10.47 15.70
C ALA A 9 -0.54 -9.74 14.35
N ASN A 10 -1.58 -9.84 13.51
CA ASN A 10 -1.65 -9.10 12.24
C ASN A 10 -1.74 -7.58 12.48
N LEU A 11 -2.43 -7.15 13.54
CA LEU A 11 -2.52 -5.73 13.88
C LEU A 11 -1.14 -5.18 14.28
N LEU A 12 -0.44 -5.91 15.15
CA LEU A 12 0.90 -5.54 15.60
C LEU A 12 1.89 -5.53 14.44
N LEU A 13 1.81 -6.50 13.52
CA LEU A 13 2.63 -6.56 12.32
C LEU A 13 2.48 -5.30 11.46
N LEU A 14 1.23 -4.88 11.21
CA LEU A 14 0.93 -3.72 10.37
C LEU A 14 1.37 -2.40 11.02
N GLU A 15 1.17 -2.26 12.33
CA GLU A 15 1.64 -1.08 13.08
C GLU A 15 3.16 -1.00 13.08
N ALA A 16 3.85 -2.10 13.39
CA ALA A 16 5.30 -2.17 13.38
C ALA A 16 5.90 -1.85 12.00
N ALA A 17 5.28 -2.37 10.92
CA ALA A 17 5.69 -2.06 9.54
C ALA A 17 5.51 -0.59 9.16
N GLU A 18 4.48 0.08 9.68
CA GLU A 18 4.22 1.49 9.39
C GLU A 18 5.14 2.45 10.16
N ILE A 19 5.58 2.09 11.37
CA ILE A 19 6.46 2.95 12.20
C ILE A 19 7.96 2.61 12.09
N GLY A 20 8.32 1.54 11.37
CA GLY A 20 9.71 1.14 11.19
C GLY A 20 10.29 0.27 12.30
N ASP A 21 9.46 -0.49 13.02
CA ASP A 21 9.87 -1.37 14.12
C ASP A 21 10.11 -2.82 13.63
N ALA A 22 11.34 -3.11 13.21
CA ALA A 22 11.70 -4.45 12.72
C ALA A 22 11.62 -5.55 13.81
N ASP A 23 11.91 -5.21 15.07
CA ASP A 23 11.81 -6.15 16.18
C ASP A 23 10.34 -6.48 16.47
N GLY A 24 9.46 -5.47 16.40
CA GLY A 24 8.01 -5.63 16.46
C GLY A 24 7.45 -6.53 15.37
N ILE A 25 7.95 -6.40 14.13
CA ILE A 25 7.61 -7.30 13.02
C ILE A 25 8.01 -8.75 13.33
N ALA A 26 9.25 -8.98 13.75
CA ALA A 26 9.73 -10.32 14.08
C ALA A 26 8.92 -10.95 15.22
N ALA A 27 8.59 -10.17 16.25
CA ALA A 27 7.75 -10.60 17.36
C ALA A 27 6.32 -10.96 16.90
N ALA A 28 5.71 -10.13 16.06
CA ALA A 28 4.38 -10.38 15.51
C ALA A 28 4.33 -11.65 14.64
N LEU A 29 5.32 -11.85 13.76
CA LEU A 29 5.45 -13.06 12.94
C LEU A 29 5.62 -14.31 13.80
N LYS A 30 6.45 -14.25 14.84
CA LYS A 30 6.60 -15.34 15.82
C LYS A 30 5.31 -15.65 16.57
N ALA A 31 4.46 -14.65 16.79
CA ALA A 31 3.13 -14.81 17.38
C ALA A 31 2.06 -15.33 16.39
N GLY A 32 2.44 -15.64 15.15
CA GLY A 32 1.54 -16.18 14.13
C GLY A 32 0.84 -15.11 13.29
N ALA A 33 1.45 -13.92 13.14
CA ALA A 33 0.97 -12.96 12.15
C ALA A 33 1.12 -13.50 10.73
N GLU A 34 0.14 -13.24 9.87
CA GLU A 34 0.23 -13.51 8.43
C GLU A 34 1.13 -12.43 7.79
N PRO A 35 2.28 -12.76 7.19
CA PRO A 35 3.22 -11.79 6.65
C PRO A 35 2.64 -10.92 5.53
N ASN A 36 1.64 -11.43 4.79
CA ASN A 36 0.96 -10.69 3.72
C ASN A 36 -0.30 -9.94 4.21
N SER A 37 -0.43 -9.75 5.53
CA SER A 37 -1.54 -9.00 6.14
C SER A 37 -1.67 -7.60 5.54
N ARG A 38 -2.91 -7.12 5.49
CA ARG A 38 -3.26 -5.81 4.94
C ARG A 38 -4.02 -4.99 5.95
N LYS A 39 -3.77 -3.68 5.92
CA LYS A 39 -4.54 -2.69 6.65
C LYS A 39 -6.02 -2.80 6.26
N VAL A 40 -6.92 -2.53 7.20
CA VAL A 40 -8.36 -2.52 6.96
C VAL A 40 -8.90 -1.13 7.21
N VAL A 41 -9.64 -0.60 6.24
CA VAL A 41 -10.29 0.71 6.34
C VAL A 41 -11.80 0.50 6.40
N THR A 42 -12.44 1.05 7.43
CA THR A 42 -13.90 1.11 7.54
C THR A 42 -14.34 2.56 7.45
N LEU A 43 -15.12 2.87 6.42
CA LEU A 43 -15.80 4.15 6.28
C LEU A 43 -17.25 4.00 6.73
N ARG A 44 -17.69 4.88 7.63
CA ARG A 44 -19.09 5.07 7.98
C ARG A 44 -19.50 6.48 7.60
N CYS A 45 -20.58 6.65 6.85
CA CYS A 45 -21.08 7.97 6.44
C CYS A 45 -22.59 8.08 6.60
N LEU A 46 -23.07 9.31 6.84
CA LEU A 46 -24.46 9.67 6.56
C LEU A 46 -24.59 9.97 5.06
N VAL A 47 -25.30 9.09 4.34
CA VAL A 47 -25.46 9.17 2.88
C VAL A 47 -26.84 9.73 2.55
N PHE A 48 -26.88 10.78 1.73
CA PHE A 48 -28.08 11.46 1.26
C PHE A 48 -28.45 11.00 -0.14
N ASP A 49 -29.73 11.08 -0.52
CA ASP A 49 -30.16 10.78 -1.89
C ASP A 49 -29.45 11.68 -2.91
N ASP A 50 -29.35 12.98 -2.62
CA ASP A 50 -28.75 13.96 -3.54
C ASP A 50 -28.15 15.17 -2.78
N VAL A 51 -27.53 16.09 -3.51
CA VAL A 51 -26.93 17.34 -3.01
C VAL A 51 -27.54 18.55 -3.72
N LYS A 52 -27.88 19.58 -2.94
CA LYS A 52 -28.28 20.89 -3.45
C LYS A 52 -27.15 21.89 -3.23
N ARG A 53 -26.75 22.59 -4.30
CA ARG A 53 -25.78 23.69 -4.27
C ARG A 53 -26.49 25.04 -4.21
N SER A 54 -25.98 25.96 -3.40
CA SER A 54 -26.47 27.33 -3.31
C SER A 54 -25.32 28.30 -3.07
N LYS A 55 -25.38 29.48 -3.69
CA LYS A 55 -24.43 30.58 -3.45
C LYS A 55 -24.89 31.45 -2.29
N LYS A 56 -23.96 31.91 -1.46
CA LYS A 56 -24.25 32.93 -0.43
C LYS A 56 -24.45 34.29 -1.11
N LEU A 57 -25.39 35.11 -0.61
CA LEU A 57 -25.81 36.37 -1.26
C LEU A 57 -24.68 37.42 -1.39
N LEU A 58 -23.57 37.25 -0.67
CA LEU A 58 -22.45 38.20 -0.57
C LEU A 58 -21.08 37.49 -0.71
N SER A 59 -21.05 36.26 -1.21
CA SER A 59 -19.81 35.50 -1.39
C SER A 59 -19.93 34.57 -2.58
N ASP A 60 -18.85 34.45 -3.34
CA ASP A 60 -18.72 33.46 -4.42
C ASP A 60 -18.60 32.02 -3.90
N GLU A 61 -18.64 31.83 -2.58
CA GLU A 61 -18.64 30.52 -1.93
C GLU A 61 -19.96 29.77 -2.20
N GLU A 62 -19.82 28.60 -2.83
CA GLU A 62 -20.89 27.63 -2.97
C GLU A 62 -20.99 26.76 -1.72
N VAL A 63 -22.21 26.64 -1.19
CA VAL A 63 -22.53 25.75 -0.07
C VAL A 63 -23.26 24.54 -0.63
N GLU A 64 -22.76 23.36 -0.27
CA GLU A 64 -23.42 22.09 -0.54
C GLU A 64 -24.27 21.65 0.66
N LYS A 65 -25.50 21.21 0.41
CA LYS A 65 -26.39 20.64 1.42
C LYS A 65 -27.00 19.34 0.92
N GLY A 66 -26.86 18.27 1.70
CA GLY A 66 -27.55 17.01 1.43
C GLY A 66 -29.07 17.18 1.48
N VAL A 67 -29.77 16.57 0.52
CA VAL A 67 -31.23 16.63 0.40
C VAL A 67 -31.81 15.24 0.17
N GLY A 68 -33.12 15.10 0.40
CA GLY A 68 -33.82 13.81 0.32
C GLY A 68 -33.67 12.98 1.58
N ARG A 69 -33.87 11.66 1.45
CA ARG A 69 -33.65 10.71 2.55
C ARG A 69 -32.16 10.68 2.88
N SER A 70 -31.85 10.40 4.14
CA SER A 70 -30.49 10.08 4.56
C SER A 70 -30.44 8.84 5.42
N GLU A 71 -29.34 8.10 5.35
CA GLU A 71 -29.11 6.93 6.19
C GLU A 71 -27.64 6.70 6.48
N ASN A 72 -27.34 6.12 7.65
CA ASN A 72 -25.99 5.70 7.98
C ASN A 72 -25.64 4.47 7.15
N ARG A 73 -24.55 4.55 6.39
CA ARG A 73 -23.99 3.41 5.67
C ARG A 73 -22.55 3.16 6.10
N TYR A 74 -22.09 1.93 5.88
CA TYR A 74 -20.71 1.54 6.14
C TYR A 74 -20.17 0.65 5.03
N VAL A 75 -18.89 0.81 4.71
CA VAL A 75 -18.15 -0.04 3.79
C VAL A 75 -16.77 -0.30 4.37
N THR A 76 -16.24 -1.49 4.14
CA THR A 76 -14.91 -1.90 4.62
C THR A 76 -14.13 -2.50 3.47
N TRP A 77 -12.87 -2.12 3.33
CA TRP A 77 -11.96 -2.62 2.31
C TRP A 77 -10.55 -2.82 2.86
N SER A 78 -9.77 -3.64 2.17
CA SER A 78 -8.35 -3.84 2.45
C SER A 78 -7.53 -2.75 1.76
N ALA A 79 -6.55 -2.22 2.46
CA ALA A 79 -5.66 -1.16 1.97
C ALA A 79 -4.23 -1.69 1.80
N GLU A 80 -3.22 -0.93 2.20
CA GLU A 80 -1.81 -1.26 2.01
C GLU A 80 -1.43 -2.55 2.78
N SER A 81 -0.55 -3.39 2.20
CA SER A 81 0.01 -4.56 2.91
C SER A 81 1.14 -4.15 3.86
N ALA A 82 1.50 -5.01 4.82
CA ALA A 82 2.65 -4.79 5.70
C ALA A 82 3.94 -4.52 4.89
N LEU A 83 4.20 -5.31 3.85
CA LEU A 83 5.35 -5.10 2.96
C LEU A 83 5.28 -3.77 2.20
N ALA A 84 4.10 -3.39 1.70
CA ALA A 84 3.93 -2.11 1.03
C ALA A 84 4.16 -0.93 1.99
N LEU A 85 3.65 -1.00 3.23
CA LEU A 85 3.87 0.04 4.25
C LEU A 85 5.36 0.22 4.54
N ALA A 86 6.09 -0.87 4.80
CA ALA A 86 7.54 -0.80 5.05
C ALA A 86 8.32 -0.20 3.86
N ILE A 87 7.91 -0.49 2.61
CA ILE A 87 8.51 0.09 1.41
C ILE A 87 8.19 1.59 1.29
N ILE A 88 6.91 1.95 1.41
CA ILE A 88 6.43 3.33 1.25
C ILE A 88 7.07 4.26 2.28
N HIS A 89 7.27 3.79 3.50
CA HIS A 89 7.92 4.55 4.57
C HIS A 89 9.46 4.40 4.60
N ASN A 90 10.04 3.71 3.61
CA ASN A 90 11.48 3.54 3.42
C ASN A 90 12.19 2.88 4.63
N HIS A 91 11.68 1.72 5.08
CA HIS A 91 12.17 0.95 6.22
C HIS A 91 12.84 -0.37 5.78
N PRO A 92 14.10 -0.36 5.32
CA PRO A 92 14.75 -1.56 4.77
C PRO A 92 14.85 -2.72 5.77
N GLN A 93 15.06 -2.44 7.06
CA GLN A 93 15.11 -3.48 8.11
C GLN A 93 13.75 -4.16 8.28
N CYS A 94 12.66 -3.41 8.18
CA CYS A 94 11.31 -3.97 8.21
C CYS A 94 11.02 -4.83 6.97
N VAL A 95 11.45 -4.37 5.79
CA VAL A 95 11.35 -5.14 4.55
C VAL A 95 12.10 -6.47 4.70
N ALA A 96 13.33 -6.46 5.20
CA ALA A 96 14.11 -7.68 5.44
C ALA A 96 13.38 -8.64 6.40
N ALA A 97 12.92 -8.15 7.56
CA ALA A 97 12.20 -8.96 8.54
C ALA A 97 10.90 -9.57 7.99
N LEU A 98 10.15 -8.83 7.16
CA LEU A 98 8.94 -9.34 6.50
C LEU A 98 9.27 -10.43 5.49
N LEU A 99 10.32 -10.27 4.69
CA LEU A 99 10.76 -11.26 3.70
C LEU A 99 11.29 -12.53 4.38
N GLU A 100 12.06 -12.40 5.47
CA GLU A 100 12.45 -13.54 6.34
C GLU A 100 11.22 -14.24 6.94
N GLY A 101 10.19 -13.45 7.27
CA GLY A 101 8.85 -13.88 7.66
C GLY A 101 8.03 -14.53 6.55
N ARG A 102 8.57 -14.70 5.35
CA ARG A 102 7.90 -15.24 4.14
C ARG A 102 6.79 -14.35 3.58
N ALA A 103 6.89 -13.04 3.72
CA ALA A 103 6.13 -12.13 2.86
C ALA A 103 6.50 -12.39 1.40
N ASP A 104 5.51 -12.48 0.53
CA ASP A 104 5.74 -12.77 -0.88
C ASP A 104 5.92 -11.44 -1.66
N PRO A 105 7.12 -11.14 -2.18
CA PRO A 105 7.36 -9.89 -2.90
C PRO A 105 6.71 -9.84 -4.28
N ASN A 106 6.21 -10.97 -4.80
CA ASN A 106 5.59 -11.07 -6.12
C ASN A 106 4.07 -10.92 -6.09
N LEU A 107 3.45 -10.81 -4.90
CA LEU A 107 2.02 -10.52 -4.83
C LEU A 107 1.72 -9.12 -5.35
N PRO A 108 0.66 -8.95 -6.17
CA PRO A 108 0.21 -7.63 -6.59
C PRO A 108 -0.11 -6.75 -5.39
N VAL A 109 0.31 -5.48 -5.47
CA VAL A 109 0.02 -4.49 -4.44
C VAL A 109 -1.00 -3.50 -4.98
N ALA A 110 -2.16 -3.40 -4.34
CA ALA A 110 -3.20 -2.46 -4.74
C ALA A 110 -3.98 -1.92 -3.54
N TRP A 111 -4.30 -0.64 -3.53
CA TRP A 111 -5.15 -0.06 -2.49
C TRP A 111 -6.02 1.05 -3.06
N GLN A 112 -7.10 1.33 -2.34
CA GLN A 112 -8.05 2.36 -2.70
C GLN A 112 -8.07 3.44 -1.64
N VAL A 113 -8.34 4.66 -2.09
CA VAL A 113 -8.43 5.85 -1.27
C VAL A 113 -9.79 6.51 -1.49
N ALA A 114 -10.54 6.66 -0.40
CA ALA A 114 -11.74 7.49 -0.36
C ALA A 114 -11.36 8.88 0.17
N ARG A 115 -11.65 9.94 -0.58
CA ARG A 115 -11.49 11.33 -0.14
C ARG A 115 -12.72 11.75 0.65
N GLY A 116 -12.49 12.32 1.84
CA GLY A 116 -13.54 12.97 2.62
C GLY A 116 -14.18 14.11 1.83
N ARG A 117 -15.47 14.34 2.10
CA ARG A 117 -16.28 15.33 1.40
C ARG A 117 -17.37 15.85 2.32
N PRO A 118 -17.84 17.10 2.13
CA PRO A 118 -18.89 17.67 2.97
C PRO A 118 -20.17 16.81 2.94
N ILE A 119 -20.62 16.43 1.75
CA ILE A 119 -21.84 15.67 1.54
C ILE A 119 -21.55 14.35 0.82
N TRP A 120 -21.98 13.24 1.44
CA TRP A 120 -21.95 11.93 0.83
C TRP A 120 -23.30 11.64 0.16
N THR A 121 -23.33 11.44 -1.15
CA THR A 121 -24.55 11.11 -1.90
C THR A 121 -24.63 9.62 -2.22
N GLN A 122 -25.83 9.14 -2.55
CA GLN A 122 -26.05 7.75 -2.99
C GLN A 122 -25.21 7.40 -4.21
N ASP A 123 -25.09 8.30 -5.18
CA ASP A 123 -24.27 8.12 -6.37
C ASP A 123 -22.79 7.85 -6.02
N VAL A 124 -22.20 8.73 -5.20
CA VAL A 124 -20.83 8.58 -4.68
C VAL A 124 -20.66 7.25 -3.96
N TRP A 125 -21.62 6.91 -3.09
CA TRP A 125 -21.58 5.71 -2.27
C TRP A 125 -21.65 4.44 -3.12
N ASN A 126 -22.58 4.39 -4.07
CA ASN A 126 -22.75 3.26 -4.96
C ASN A 126 -21.53 3.07 -5.86
N GLY A 127 -20.94 4.17 -6.35
CA GLY A 127 -19.67 4.12 -7.07
C GLY A 127 -18.55 3.43 -6.26
N MET A 128 -18.43 3.73 -4.96
CA MET A 128 -17.45 3.05 -4.11
C MET A 128 -17.74 1.55 -3.94
N LEU A 129 -19.02 1.16 -3.81
CA LEU A 129 -19.40 -0.25 -3.74
C LEU A 129 -19.07 -1.02 -5.05
N GLU A 130 -19.05 -0.32 -6.18
CA GLU A 130 -18.62 -0.83 -7.48
C GLU A 130 -17.10 -0.80 -7.68
N GLY A 131 -16.32 -0.37 -6.68
CA GLY A 131 -14.86 -0.26 -6.77
C GLY A 131 -14.36 1.05 -7.37
N LYS A 132 -15.23 2.04 -7.62
CA LYS A 132 -14.87 3.36 -8.14
C LYS A 132 -14.54 4.34 -7.00
N TYR A 133 -13.45 4.05 -6.29
CA TYR A 133 -12.92 4.95 -5.27
C TYR A 133 -12.32 6.21 -5.91
N ASP A 134 -12.09 7.27 -5.12
CA ASP A 134 -11.56 8.53 -5.67
C ASP A 134 -10.16 8.38 -6.26
N LEU A 135 -9.38 7.44 -5.72
CA LEU A 135 -8.10 7.04 -6.29
C LEU A 135 -7.86 5.55 -6.05
N ASN A 136 -7.39 4.86 -7.07
CA ASN A 136 -7.09 3.43 -7.04
C ASN A 136 -5.65 3.24 -7.49
N TYR A 137 -4.82 2.61 -6.66
CA TYR A 137 -3.43 2.28 -6.98
C TYR A 137 -3.30 0.80 -7.32
N ARG A 138 -2.46 0.49 -8.32
CA ARG A 138 -2.13 -0.87 -8.72
C ARG A 138 -0.65 -0.98 -9.09
N PHE A 139 -0.01 -1.99 -8.52
CA PHE A 139 1.36 -2.38 -8.78
C PHE A 139 1.41 -3.89 -8.96
N GLU A 140 2.19 -4.36 -9.93
CA GLU A 140 2.30 -5.78 -10.23
C GLU A 140 3.09 -6.55 -9.15
N SER A 141 3.93 -5.87 -8.36
CA SER A 141 4.72 -6.48 -7.29
C SER A 141 5.19 -5.45 -6.24
N ALA A 142 5.77 -5.93 -5.14
CA ALA A 142 6.43 -5.07 -4.16
C ALA A 142 7.65 -4.32 -4.76
N LEU A 143 8.35 -4.94 -5.72
CA LEU A 143 9.45 -4.29 -6.44
C LEU A 143 8.95 -3.10 -7.28
N ALA A 144 7.78 -3.23 -7.90
CA ALA A 144 7.12 -2.14 -8.62
C ALA A 144 6.79 -0.97 -7.68
N VAL A 145 6.32 -1.23 -6.46
CA VAL A 145 6.11 -0.20 -5.42
C VAL A 145 7.43 0.48 -5.04
N ALA A 146 8.50 -0.30 -4.81
CA ALA A 146 9.81 0.24 -4.41
C ALA A 146 10.43 1.17 -5.47
N LEU A 147 10.12 0.95 -6.75
CA LEU A 147 10.52 1.82 -7.85
C LEU A 147 9.53 2.98 -8.10
N GLY A 148 8.39 3.00 -7.41
CA GLY A 148 7.27 3.91 -7.67
C GLY A 148 6.69 3.74 -9.09
N TRP A 149 6.80 2.53 -9.64
CA TRP A 149 6.39 2.18 -11.00
C TRP A 149 5.09 1.40 -10.99
N GLY A 150 3.99 2.04 -11.35
CA GLY A 150 2.67 1.40 -11.35
C GLY A 150 1.60 2.30 -11.94
N GLU A 151 0.35 1.91 -11.74
CA GLU A 151 -0.82 2.58 -12.28
C GLU A 151 -1.64 3.21 -11.15
N ALA A 152 -2.15 4.41 -11.38
CA ALA A 152 -3.17 5.00 -10.54
C ALA A 152 -4.33 5.50 -11.41
N PHE A 153 -5.56 5.40 -10.89
CA PHE A 153 -6.77 5.80 -11.61
C PHE A 153 -7.72 6.58 -10.71
N GLU A 154 -8.25 7.69 -11.21
CA GLU A 154 -9.37 8.38 -10.56
C GLU A 154 -10.66 7.55 -10.67
N ARG A 155 -11.72 8.01 -9.99
CA ARG A 155 -13.04 7.36 -9.97
C ARG A 155 -13.60 7.07 -11.36
N ASP A 156 -13.40 7.98 -12.31
CA ASP A 156 -13.92 7.87 -13.67
C ASP A 156 -13.04 7.00 -14.60
N GLY A 157 -11.96 6.42 -14.06
CA GLY A 157 -10.99 5.63 -14.81
C GLY A 157 -9.88 6.46 -15.45
N THR A 158 -9.86 7.79 -15.25
CA THR A 158 -8.78 8.65 -15.75
C THR A 158 -7.45 8.24 -15.12
N PRO A 159 -6.42 7.93 -15.92
CA PRO A 159 -5.09 7.61 -15.40
C PRO A 159 -4.47 8.80 -14.67
N VAL A 160 -3.92 8.55 -13.49
CA VAL A 160 -3.15 9.49 -12.68
C VAL A 160 -1.69 9.05 -12.70
N GLN A 161 -0.82 10.01 -12.98
CA GLN A 161 0.61 9.76 -12.96
C GLN A 161 1.12 9.67 -11.52
N ILE A 162 1.61 8.49 -11.11
CA ILE A 162 2.20 8.26 -9.78
C ILE A 162 3.55 9.00 -9.67
N MET A 163 4.43 8.79 -10.64
CA MET A 163 5.73 9.43 -10.73
C MET A 163 5.83 10.17 -12.05
N ARG A 164 6.13 11.47 -12.02
CA ARG A 164 6.30 12.22 -13.27
C ARG A 164 7.60 11.86 -13.96
N PRO A 165 7.67 11.99 -15.29
CA PRO A 165 8.92 11.78 -15.99
C PRO A 165 9.90 12.81 -15.43
N ASN A 166 11.07 12.33 -15.00
CA ASN A 166 12.13 13.13 -14.38
C ASN A 166 12.04 13.41 -12.87
N GLU A 167 10.97 13.00 -12.19
CA GLU A 167 10.92 13.05 -10.73
C GLU A 167 11.59 11.81 -10.12
N ARG A 168 12.22 11.97 -8.95
CA ARG A 168 12.90 10.89 -8.21
C ARG A 168 12.07 10.34 -7.06
N ARG A 169 10.93 10.98 -6.82
CA ARG A 169 10.05 10.71 -5.70
C ARG A 169 8.63 10.81 -6.22
N ALA A 170 7.77 9.94 -5.72
CA ALA A 170 6.35 9.98 -5.99
C ALA A 170 5.63 10.30 -4.69
N ASP A 171 4.83 11.37 -4.69
CA ASP A 171 3.90 11.62 -3.59
C ASP A 171 2.66 10.75 -3.81
N MET A 172 2.49 9.78 -2.92
CA MET A 172 1.38 8.84 -2.94
C MET A 172 0.37 9.21 -1.85
N LEU A 173 -0.91 9.14 -2.21
CA LEU A 173 -1.98 9.23 -1.23
C LEU A 173 -2.20 7.83 -0.67
N ILE A 174 -2.02 7.69 0.64
CA ILE A 174 -2.29 6.44 1.35
C ILE A 174 -3.36 6.68 2.42
N ASN A 175 -3.97 5.60 2.89
CA ASN A 175 -4.94 5.69 3.97
C ASN A 175 -4.26 6.13 5.27
N LYS A 176 -5.02 6.70 6.22
CA LYS A 176 -4.50 7.09 7.53
C LYS A 176 -3.73 5.95 8.24
N GLY A 177 -2.83 6.34 9.12
CA GLY A 177 -2.04 5.40 9.93
C GLY A 177 -2.88 4.48 10.82
N GLY A 178 -2.34 3.30 11.09
CA GLY A 178 -2.90 2.26 11.95
C GLY A 178 -3.46 1.06 11.17
N ALA A 179 -3.36 -0.13 11.78
CA ALA A 179 -3.79 -1.39 11.17
C ALA A 179 -5.31 -1.45 10.85
N VAL A 180 -6.13 -0.77 11.65
CA VAL A 180 -7.57 -0.63 11.44
C VAL A 180 -7.95 0.85 11.47
N VAL A 181 -8.25 1.40 10.29
CA VAL A 181 -8.65 2.79 10.13
C VAL A 181 -10.18 2.88 10.20
N ARG A 182 -10.69 3.72 11.09
CA ARG A 182 -12.14 3.98 11.23
C ARG A 182 -12.43 5.43 10.91
N LEU A 183 -13.11 5.66 9.80
CA LEU A 183 -13.51 6.98 9.33
C LEU A 183 -14.99 7.19 9.60
N ALA A 184 -15.35 8.29 10.26
CA ALA A 184 -16.73 8.61 10.62
C ALA A 184 -17.16 9.94 9.97
N THR A 185 -17.88 9.82 8.86
CA THR A 185 -18.44 10.90 8.05
C THR A 185 -17.39 11.97 7.72
N PRO A 186 -16.23 11.58 7.16
CA PRO A 186 -15.13 12.51 6.98
C PRO A 186 -15.51 13.61 6.00
N GLN A 187 -15.23 14.86 6.39
CA GLN A 187 -15.68 16.06 5.69
C GLN A 187 -14.63 16.62 4.72
N SER A 188 -13.38 16.19 4.89
CA SER A 188 -12.24 16.68 4.11
C SER A 188 -11.28 15.57 3.72
N ALA A 189 -10.49 15.79 2.68
CA ALA A 189 -9.47 14.84 2.25
C ALA A 189 -8.45 14.57 3.37
N GLN A 190 -8.09 15.59 4.15
CA GLN A 190 -7.13 15.51 5.25
C GLN A 190 -7.60 14.57 6.38
N GLU A 191 -8.89 14.29 6.51
CA GLU A 191 -9.41 13.33 7.49
C GLU A 191 -9.24 11.88 7.03
N THR A 192 -9.15 11.63 5.73
CA THR A 192 -9.13 10.27 5.17
C THR A 192 -7.77 9.83 4.64
N ILE A 193 -6.92 10.78 4.24
CA ILE A 193 -5.65 10.48 3.56
C ILE A 193 -4.44 11.01 4.33
N GLN A 194 -3.30 10.40 4.05
CA GLN A 194 -1.98 10.97 4.34
C GLN A 194 -1.13 10.92 3.05
N VAL A 195 -0.21 11.86 2.90
CA VAL A 195 0.74 11.87 1.79
C VAL A 195 2.00 11.15 2.25
N ALA A 196 2.43 10.15 1.49
CA ALA A 196 3.70 9.46 1.68
C ALA A 196 4.57 9.66 0.45
N THR A 197 5.82 10.07 0.66
CA THR A 197 6.78 10.30 -0.42
C THR A 197 7.61 9.04 -0.62
N VAL A 198 7.33 8.32 -1.71
CA VAL A 198 8.11 7.13 -2.09
C VAL A 198 9.34 7.56 -2.87
N SER A 199 10.51 7.14 -2.41
CA SER A 199 11.79 7.35 -3.09
C SER A 199 12.43 5.99 -3.32
N PRO A 200 12.85 5.64 -4.55
CA PRO A 200 13.56 4.41 -4.81
C PRO A 200 14.79 4.26 -3.92
N ASN A 201 14.87 3.13 -3.22
CA ASN A 201 15.97 2.80 -2.31
C ASN A 201 16.67 1.51 -2.79
N PRO A 202 17.96 1.59 -3.20
CA PRO A 202 18.72 0.42 -3.64
C PRO A 202 18.78 -0.73 -2.64
N ASP A 203 18.78 -0.44 -1.33
CA ASP A 203 18.82 -1.48 -0.30
C ASP A 203 17.50 -2.27 -0.29
N ILE A 204 16.35 -1.58 -0.37
CA ILE A 204 15.03 -2.22 -0.46
C ILE A 204 14.90 -3.02 -1.76
N VAL A 205 15.34 -2.46 -2.89
CA VAL A 205 15.35 -3.15 -4.19
C VAL A 205 16.19 -4.42 -4.11
N GLY A 206 17.39 -4.33 -3.56
CA GLY A 206 18.29 -5.47 -3.38
C GLY A 206 17.67 -6.56 -2.49
N LEU A 207 17.05 -6.18 -1.37
CA LEU A 207 16.35 -7.12 -0.47
C LEU A 207 15.22 -7.85 -1.20
N LEU A 208 14.38 -7.14 -1.96
CA LEU A 208 13.28 -7.74 -2.71
C LEU A 208 13.79 -8.74 -3.77
N VAL A 209 14.82 -8.35 -4.54
CA VAL A 209 15.43 -9.20 -5.57
C VAL A 209 16.08 -10.44 -4.95
N GLN A 210 16.84 -10.28 -3.85
CA GLN A 210 17.43 -11.40 -3.11
C GLN A 210 16.36 -12.37 -2.57
N ALA A 211 15.21 -11.85 -2.16
CA ALA A 211 14.05 -12.64 -1.72
C ALA A 211 13.25 -13.27 -2.88
N GLY A 212 13.67 -13.09 -4.13
CA GLY A 212 13.05 -13.71 -5.30
C GLY A 212 11.94 -12.88 -5.96
N ALA A 213 11.93 -11.55 -5.79
CA ALA A 213 11.10 -10.68 -6.60
C ALA A 213 11.46 -10.83 -8.09
N THR A 214 10.44 -10.93 -8.94
CA THR A 214 10.59 -11.06 -10.38
C THR A 214 11.00 -9.72 -10.99
N VAL A 215 12.13 -9.70 -11.68
CA VAL A 215 12.61 -8.54 -12.45
C VAL A 215 12.12 -8.66 -13.89
N THR A 216 11.22 -7.78 -14.30
CA THR A 216 10.76 -7.68 -15.70
C THR A 216 11.55 -6.61 -16.45
N ASP A 217 11.51 -6.65 -17.79
CA ASP A 217 12.14 -5.63 -18.64
C ASP A 217 11.60 -4.23 -18.33
N ASP A 218 10.30 -4.09 -18.09
CA ASP A 218 9.68 -2.82 -17.72
C ASP A 218 10.21 -2.24 -16.40
N LEU A 219 10.41 -3.10 -15.38
CA LEU A 219 10.97 -2.67 -14.09
C LEU A 219 12.45 -2.32 -14.21
N LEU A 220 13.19 -3.04 -15.05
CA LEU A 220 14.60 -2.75 -15.31
C LEU A 220 14.76 -1.42 -16.06
N ASP A 221 13.91 -1.15 -17.04
CA ASP A 221 13.87 0.13 -17.75
C ASP A 221 13.43 1.27 -16.84
N ALA A 222 12.48 1.04 -15.95
CA ALA A 222 12.10 2.00 -14.91
C ALA A 222 13.30 2.34 -14.00
N ALA A 223 14.03 1.33 -13.53
CA ALA A 223 15.23 1.53 -12.71
C ALA A 223 16.31 2.34 -13.47
N ARG A 224 16.60 2.01 -14.73
CA ARG A 224 17.58 2.75 -15.56
C ARG A 224 17.24 4.24 -15.69
N ARG A 225 15.96 4.58 -15.90
CA ARG A 225 15.50 5.98 -15.99
C ARG A 225 15.72 6.76 -14.70
N LEU A 226 15.71 6.08 -13.55
CA LEU A 226 15.98 6.65 -12.24
C LEU A 226 17.49 6.83 -12.01
N GLU A 227 18.32 5.92 -12.53
CA GLU A 227 19.78 5.92 -12.36
C GLU A 227 20.52 7.00 -13.14
N ASP A 228 20.09 7.30 -14.38
CA ASP A 228 20.69 8.32 -15.28
C ASP A 228 20.84 9.70 -14.62
N LYS A 229 20.24 9.87 -13.44
CA LYS A 229 20.20 11.10 -12.71
C LYS A 229 21.14 11.16 -11.51
N THR A 230 21.63 10.07 -10.90
CA THR A 230 22.56 10.20 -9.74
C THR A 230 23.19 8.95 -9.11
N ASP A 231 22.71 7.73 -9.33
CA ASP A 231 23.19 6.58 -8.53
C ASP A 231 23.07 5.28 -9.32
N LYS A 232 24.22 4.68 -9.68
CA LYS A 232 24.32 3.42 -10.46
C LYS A 232 24.03 2.16 -9.62
N ARG A 233 23.38 2.32 -8.47
CA ARG A 233 23.16 1.26 -7.49
C ARG A 233 21.83 0.52 -7.68
N LEU A 234 20.86 1.09 -8.40
CA LEU A 234 19.53 0.47 -8.56
C LEU A 234 19.57 -0.71 -9.55
N THR A 235 20.14 -0.52 -10.74
CA THR A 235 20.36 -1.59 -11.72
C THR A 235 21.34 -2.61 -11.16
N GLY A 236 22.40 -2.16 -10.48
CA GLY A 236 23.33 -3.06 -9.78
C GLY A 236 22.62 -3.94 -8.73
N ALA A 237 21.65 -3.41 -7.99
CA ALA A 237 20.84 -4.18 -7.04
C ALA A 237 19.90 -5.18 -7.74
N MET A 238 19.41 -4.87 -8.93
CA MET A 238 18.57 -5.77 -9.75
C MET A 238 19.38 -6.86 -10.45
N ASP A 239 20.62 -6.55 -10.84
CA ASP A 239 21.52 -7.48 -11.52
C ASP A 239 22.16 -8.49 -10.55
N ALA A 240 22.21 -8.21 -9.24
CA ALA A 240 22.90 -9.03 -8.24
C ALA A 240 22.42 -10.50 -8.14
N ASN A 241 21.29 -10.87 -8.76
CA ASN A 241 20.85 -12.26 -8.90
C ASN A 241 21.46 -13.01 -10.11
N THR A 242 22.30 -12.36 -10.92
CA THR A 242 23.14 -13.03 -11.94
C THR A 242 24.45 -13.58 -11.38
N LEU A 243 24.79 -13.27 -10.13
CA LEU A 243 25.90 -13.93 -9.45
C LEU A 243 25.48 -15.33 -8.99
N PRO A 244 26.31 -16.36 -9.24
CA PRO A 244 25.96 -17.74 -8.93
C PRO A 244 25.66 -17.88 -7.44
N ARG A 245 24.45 -18.35 -7.12
CA ARG A 245 24.10 -18.80 -5.77
C ARG A 245 25.20 -19.75 -5.31
N SER A 246 25.92 -19.39 -4.25
CA SER A 246 26.87 -20.32 -3.64
C SER A 246 26.12 -21.63 -3.34
N PRO A 247 26.65 -22.80 -3.74
CA PRO A 247 25.95 -24.05 -3.54
C PRO A 247 25.68 -24.21 -2.04
N THR A 248 24.39 -24.29 -1.69
CA THR A 248 23.96 -24.59 -0.34
C THR A 248 24.61 -25.91 0.08
N SER A 249 25.31 -25.85 1.21
CA SER A 249 26.10 -26.93 1.79
C SER A 249 25.34 -28.26 1.74
N SER A 250 25.98 -29.25 1.12
CA SER A 250 25.49 -30.59 0.90
C SER A 250 24.94 -31.24 2.17
N SER A 251 23.82 -31.94 1.99
CA SER A 251 23.23 -32.89 2.91
C SER A 251 24.30 -33.73 3.64
N ILE A 252 24.37 -33.59 4.95
CA ILE A 252 25.07 -34.54 5.81
C ILE A 252 24.24 -35.83 5.83
N THR A 253 24.68 -36.82 5.04
CA THR A 253 24.21 -38.20 5.15
C THR A 253 24.79 -38.78 6.45
N LEU A 254 23.97 -38.91 7.49
CA LEU A 254 24.31 -39.68 8.68
C LEU A 254 24.29 -41.17 8.34
N TYR A 255 25.47 -41.79 8.27
CA TYR A 255 25.62 -43.25 8.30
C TYR A 255 25.25 -43.76 9.69
N SER A 256 24.16 -44.54 9.78
CA SER A 256 23.88 -45.40 10.94
C SER A 256 24.74 -46.66 10.81
N MET A 257 25.71 -46.82 11.71
CA MET A 257 26.29 -48.13 12.01
C MET A 257 25.55 -48.67 13.23
N HIS A 258 24.87 -49.80 13.06
CA HIS A 258 24.52 -50.68 14.17
C HIS A 258 25.29 -51.99 13.97
N SER A 259 26.12 -52.32 14.97
CA SER A 259 26.63 -53.66 15.25
C SER A 259 25.76 -54.28 16.33
#